data_AF-A0A4Q5PDG5-F1
#
_entry.id   AF-A0A4Q5PDG5-F1
#
_cell.length_a   1.000
_cell.length_b   1.000
_cell.length_c   1.000
_cell.angle_alpha   90.00
_cell.angle_beta   90.00
_cell.angle_gamma   90.00
#
_symmetry.space_group_name_H-M   'P 1'
#
loop_
_entity.id
_entity.type
_entity.pdbx_description
1 polymer ?
#
loop_
_entity_poly.entity_id
_entity_poly.type
_entity_poly.pdbx_seq_one_letter_code
_entity_poly.pdbx_strand_id
1 'polypeptide(L)'
;MIMNIYDQNINQFKSIKSKHENNGVLQTDLPFLFENEGNKIGILMLHGSEATPCNTYVLGQMMFEKGYTVMGGLLQGHGINPEGLHSGQVSWHDCYNSAVEYFNILKHMTDKVYVLGSSFGGALAYIMGIENKKDVAGIIAVSAPTHSDFTPPAHYHWMKQVHGSIKAVEHSIHHLDIPVLIMHGVDDKVVKVGQAFFAFDKVKTEQKKLMIYNKIGHSLGFGSNTDEVASDIDNFIQSYKEQRSIRFEFKDQSAHSVSVAGEFNNWNAKENPMYKIDDDTWRVDLLLNPGNYQYKLVINQHQWILDHNAENVYAPKGEVNSIVRV
;
A
#
# COMPACT_ATOMS: atom_id res chain seq x y z
N MET A 1 16.83 -26.36 -21.45
CA MET A 1 16.27 -25.02 -21.67
C MET A 1 16.04 -24.44 -20.28
N ILE A 2 16.70 -23.34 -19.92
CA ILE A 2 16.53 -22.72 -18.60
C ILE A 2 15.13 -22.09 -18.60
N MET A 3 14.28 -22.53 -17.69
CA MET A 3 12.93 -21.98 -17.51
C MET A 3 13.05 -20.50 -17.11
N ASN A 4 12.33 -19.61 -17.80
CA ASN A 4 12.41 -18.17 -17.51
C ASN A 4 11.83 -17.88 -16.10
N ILE A 5 12.18 -16.73 -15.51
CA ILE A 5 11.77 -16.37 -14.15
C ILE A 5 10.25 -16.38 -14.00
N TYR A 6 9.54 -15.92 -15.02
CA TYR A 6 8.08 -15.88 -15.06
C TYR A 6 7.45 -17.29 -14.91
N ASP A 7 7.91 -18.26 -15.69
CA ASP A 7 7.46 -19.66 -15.64
C ASP A 7 7.79 -20.30 -14.28
N GLN A 8 8.90 -19.92 -13.65
CA GLN A 8 9.25 -20.37 -12.30
C GLN A 8 8.23 -19.88 -11.26
N ASN A 9 7.81 -18.61 -11.34
CA ASN A 9 6.84 -18.04 -10.40
C ASN A 9 5.44 -18.66 -10.56
N ILE A 10 4.99 -18.86 -11.80
CA ILE A 10 3.72 -19.55 -12.07
C ILE A 10 3.75 -20.99 -11.51
N ASN A 11 4.87 -21.69 -11.68
CA ASN A 11 5.03 -23.04 -11.15
C ASN A 11 5.11 -23.04 -9.61
N GLN A 12 5.72 -22.04 -9.01
CA GLN A 12 5.72 -21.86 -7.55
C GLN A 12 4.29 -21.66 -7.03
N PHE A 13 3.50 -20.79 -7.66
CA PHE A 13 2.09 -20.60 -7.30
C PHE A 13 1.28 -21.90 -7.41
N LYS A 14 1.43 -22.63 -8.53
CA LYS A 14 0.77 -23.94 -8.72
C LYS A 14 1.16 -24.95 -7.65
N SER A 15 2.44 -24.97 -7.25
CA SER A 15 2.95 -25.83 -6.18
C SER A 15 2.31 -25.50 -4.82
N ILE A 16 2.25 -24.22 -4.46
CA ILE A 16 1.58 -23.74 -3.24
C ILE A 16 0.10 -24.14 -3.24
N LYS A 17 -0.60 -23.87 -4.35
CA LYS A 17 -2.01 -24.23 -4.50
C LYS A 17 -2.24 -25.74 -4.34
N SER A 18 -1.43 -26.57 -5.00
CA SER A 18 -1.53 -28.04 -4.90
C SER A 18 -1.24 -28.54 -3.48
N LYS A 19 -0.31 -27.91 -2.75
CA LYS A 19 -0.07 -28.22 -1.33
C LYS A 19 -1.32 -27.98 -0.49
N HIS A 20 -2.05 -26.87 -0.72
CA HIS A 20 -3.30 -26.60 -0.02
C HIS A 20 -4.42 -27.58 -0.39
N GLU A 21 -4.56 -27.91 -1.68
CA GLU A 21 -5.49 -28.94 -2.16
C GLU A 21 -5.25 -30.28 -1.45
N ASN A 22 -3.99 -30.73 -1.39
CA ASN A 22 -3.60 -31.98 -0.73
C ASN A 22 -3.84 -31.97 0.79
N ASN A 23 -3.90 -30.78 1.40
CA ASN A 23 -4.21 -30.62 2.82
C ASN A 23 -5.73 -30.53 3.08
N GLY A 24 -6.57 -30.71 2.07
CA GLY A 24 -8.03 -30.78 2.22
C GLY A 24 -8.74 -29.42 2.17
N VAL A 25 -8.08 -28.37 1.68
CA VAL A 25 -8.73 -27.07 1.44
C VAL A 25 -9.74 -27.21 0.30
N LEU A 26 -10.94 -26.65 0.49
CA LEU A 26 -11.99 -26.66 -0.54
C LEU A 26 -11.57 -25.83 -1.76
N GLN A 27 -12.01 -26.22 -2.95
CA GLN A 27 -11.65 -25.54 -4.21
C GLN A 27 -11.96 -24.03 -4.18
N THR A 28 -13.06 -23.65 -3.55
CA THR A 28 -13.50 -22.25 -3.39
C THR A 28 -12.61 -21.44 -2.45
N ASP A 29 -11.89 -22.10 -1.55
CA ASP A 29 -11.04 -21.52 -0.52
C ASP A 29 -9.56 -21.54 -0.88
N LEU A 30 -9.21 -22.05 -2.06
CA LEU A 30 -7.84 -22.07 -2.53
C LEU A 30 -7.36 -20.67 -2.92
N PRO A 31 -6.03 -20.42 -2.87
CA PRO A 31 -5.48 -19.21 -3.46
C PRO A 31 -5.80 -19.13 -4.95
N PHE A 32 -5.98 -17.90 -5.44
CA PHE A 32 -6.30 -17.61 -6.84
C PHE A 32 -5.30 -16.62 -7.45
N LEU A 33 -5.16 -16.68 -8.76
CA LEU A 33 -4.35 -15.78 -9.56
C LEU A 33 -5.15 -15.43 -10.82
N PHE A 34 -5.44 -14.14 -10.99
CA PHE A 34 -5.97 -13.57 -12.23
C PHE A 34 -4.86 -12.80 -12.91
N GLU A 35 -4.43 -13.32 -14.04
CA GLU A 35 -3.27 -12.82 -14.76
C GLU A 35 -3.67 -11.92 -15.92
N ASN A 36 -3.11 -10.71 -15.93
CA ASN A 36 -3.23 -9.79 -17.05
C ASN A 36 -1.86 -9.60 -17.70
N GLU A 37 -1.60 -10.35 -18.77
CA GLU A 37 -0.31 -10.33 -19.48
C GLU A 37 0.02 -8.90 -19.97
N GLY A 38 1.21 -8.42 -19.62
CA GLY A 38 1.69 -7.08 -20.00
C GLY A 38 1.28 -5.94 -19.07
N ASN A 39 0.39 -6.19 -18.11
CA ASN A 39 0.11 -5.21 -17.05
C ASN A 39 1.25 -5.16 -16.02
N LYS A 40 1.58 -3.94 -15.58
CA LYS A 40 2.72 -3.63 -14.71
C LYS A 40 2.36 -3.56 -13.24
N ILE A 41 1.08 -3.66 -12.87
CA ILE A 41 0.62 -3.46 -11.48
C ILE A 41 -0.08 -4.71 -10.94
N GLY A 42 0.50 -5.29 -9.89
CA GLY A 42 -0.06 -6.39 -9.11
C GLY A 42 -0.87 -5.91 -7.92
N ILE A 43 -1.93 -6.63 -7.55
CA ILE A 43 -2.66 -6.49 -6.29
C ILE A 43 -2.63 -7.83 -5.55
N LEU A 44 -1.94 -7.88 -4.41
CA LEU A 44 -2.01 -8.99 -3.47
C LEU A 44 -3.19 -8.77 -2.52
N MET A 45 -4.09 -9.74 -2.41
CA MET A 45 -5.27 -9.70 -1.54
C MET A 45 -5.13 -10.67 -0.37
N LEU A 46 -5.21 -10.14 0.85
CA LEU A 46 -5.09 -10.87 2.12
C LEU A 46 -6.43 -10.86 2.88
N HIS A 47 -6.95 -12.04 3.19
CA HIS A 47 -8.22 -12.21 3.88
C HIS A 47 -8.11 -11.98 5.40
N GLY A 48 -9.27 -11.86 6.06
CA GLY A 48 -9.37 -11.71 7.52
C GLY A 48 -9.17 -13.02 8.29
N SER A 49 -9.24 -12.94 9.62
CA SER A 49 -9.23 -14.12 10.50
C SER A 49 -10.47 -14.98 10.24
N GLU A 50 -10.31 -16.31 10.30
CA GLU A 50 -11.39 -17.28 10.04
C GLU A 50 -11.97 -17.26 8.62
N ALA A 51 -11.43 -16.42 7.73
CA ALA A 51 -11.81 -16.36 6.33
C ALA A 51 -10.81 -17.12 5.46
N THR A 52 -11.09 -17.15 4.16
CA THR A 52 -10.24 -17.74 3.11
C THR A 52 -10.22 -16.79 1.91
N PRO A 53 -9.41 -17.05 0.87
CA PRO A 53 -9.44 -16.28 -0.39
C PRO A 53 -10.81 -16.16 -1.06
N CYS A 54 -11.79 -17.03 -0.76
CA CYS A 54 -13.13 -16.90 -1.34
C CYS A 54 -13.75 -15.52 -1.06
N ASN A 55 -13.43 -14.95 0.10
CA ASN A 55 -13.87 -13.64 0.53
C ASN A 55 -13.43 -12.52 -0.42
N THR A 56 -12.19 -12.57 -0.91
CA THR A 56 -11.66 -11.52 -1.79
C THR A 56 -11.84 -11.85 -3.27
N TYR A 57 -12.41 -13.00 -3.61
CA TYR A 57 -12.48 -13.49 -5.00
C TYR A 57 -13.25 -12.54 -5.92
N VAL A 58 -14.47 -12.13 -5.54
CA VAL A 58 -15.31 -11.25 -6.38
C VAL A 58 -14.68 -9.88 -6.57
N LEU A 59 -14.18 -9.28 -5.49
CA LEU A 59 -13.42 -8.03 -5.57
C LEU A 59 -12.18 -8.21 -6.46
N GLY A 60 -11.50 -9.35 -6.34
CA GLY A 60 -10.36 -9.71 -7.18
C GLY A 60 -10.68 -9.79 -8.67
N GLN A 61 -11.85 -10.34 -9.03
CA GLN A 61 -12.32 -10.37 -10.41
C GLN A 61 -12.57 -8.95 -10.94
N MET A 62 -13.24 -8.10 -10.15
CA MET A 62 -13.49 -6.71 -10.55
C MET A 62 -12.20 -5.91 -10.74
N MET A 63 -11.21 -6.10 -9.87
CA MET A 63 -9.90 -5.47 -10.04
C MET A 63 -9.17 -6.03 -11.27
N PHE A 64 -9.29 -7.33 -11.55
CA PHE A 64 -8.74 -7.92 -12.77
C PHE A 64 -9.37 -7.33 -14.04
N GLU A 65 -10.70 -7.16 -14.07
CA GLU A 65 -11.43 -6.52 -15.17
C GLU A 65 -11.02 -5.05 -15.39
N LYS A 66 -10.57 -4.38 -14.33
CA LYS A 66 -9.98 -3.03 -14.38
C LYS A 66 -8.53 -3.00 -14.90
N GLY A 67 -7.95 -4.16 -15.21
CA GLY A 67 -6.65 -4.28 -15.86
C GLY A 67 -5.51 -4.73 -14.94
N TYR A 68 -5.77 -5.05 -13.67
CA TYR A 68 -4.73 -5.44 -12.72
C TYR A 68 -4.39 -6.93 -12.80
N THR A 69 -3.15 -7.31 -12.45
CA THR A 69 -2.82 -8.70 -12.12
C THR A 69 -3.16 -8.89 -10.64
N VAL A 70 -3.99 -9.87 -10.30
CA VAL A 70 -4.54 -10.00 -8.94
C VAL A 70 -4.26 -11.38 -8.37
N MET A 71 -3.76 -11.44 -7.14
CA MET A 71 -3.50 -12.69 -6.44
C MET A 71 -4.17 -12.68 -5.07
N GLY A 72 -5.03 -13.66 -4.79
CA GLY A 72 -5.57 -13.91 -3.47
C GLY A 72 -4.82 -15.04 -2.77
N GLY A 73 -4.17 -14.72 -1.65
CA GLY A 73 -3.34 -15.68 -0.90
C GLY A 73 -4.10 -16.35 0.24
N LEU A 74 -3.97 -17.68 0.38
CA LEU A 74 -4.46 -18.40 1.56
C LEU A 74 -3.41 -18.36 2.67
N LEU A 75 -3.77 -17.79 3.82
CA LEU A 75 -2.86 -17.67 4.98
C LEU A 75 -2.75 -19.01 5.72
N GLN A 76 -1.53 -19.33 6.19
CA GLN A 76 -1.27 -20.56 6.97
C GLN A 76 -2.31 -20.78 8.08
N GLY A 77 -2.76 -22.01 8.25
CA GLY A 77 -3.75 -22.40 9.26
C GLY A 77 -5.21 -22.20 8.87
N HIS A 78 -5.50 -21.46 7.80
CA HIS A 78 -6.87 -21.23 7.31
C HIS A 78 -7.27 -22.25 6.23
N GLY A 79 -8.57 -22.39 5.96
CA GLY A 79 -9.10 -23.29 4.93
C GLY A 79 -9.07 -24.79 5.26
N ILE A 80 -8.61 -25.18 6.45
CA ILE A 80 -8.57 -26.56 6.95
C ILE A 80 -9.20 -26.68 8.34
N ASN A 81 -9.33 -27.90 8.88
CA ASN A 81 -10.03 -28.23 10.12
C ASN A 81 -9.79 -27.18 11.24
N PRO A 82 -10.85 -26.60 11.83
CA PRO A 82 -10.76 -25.58 12.88
C PRO A 82 -9.82 -25.94 14.02
N GLU A 83 -9.58 -27.22 14.36
CA GLU A 83 -8.63 -27.60 15.41
C GLU A 83 -7.22 -27.00 15.24
N GLY A 84 -6.72 -26.85 14.00
CA GLY A 84 -5.42 -26.23 13.73
C GLY A 84 -5.37 -24.74 14.09
N LEU A 85 -6.43 -23.98 13.73
CA LEU A 85 -6.57 -22.56 14.04
C LEU A 85 -6.87 -22.34 15.54
N HIS A 86 -7.70 -23.20 16.13
CA HIS A 86 -8.13 -23.16 17.53
C HIS A 86 -7.08 -23.70 18.51
N SER A 87 -6.10 -24.49 18.05
CA SER A 87 -5.01 -24.99 18.89
C SER A 87 -4.02 -23.89 19.31
N GLY A 88 -4.03 -22.72 18.65
CA GLY A 88 -3.07 -21.64 18.88
C GLY A 88 -1.63 -22.00 18.47
N GLN A 89 -1.45 -23.02 17.63
CA GLN A 89 -0.14 -23.45 17.09
C GLN A 89 0.36 -22.56 15.95
N VAL A 90 -0.55 -21.91 15.23
CA VAL A 90 -0.22 -20.96 14.15
C VAL A 90 -0.11 -19.57 14.73
N SER A 91 1.01 -18.89 14.46
CA SER A 91 1.28 -17.51 14.84
C SER A 91 0.97 -16.54 13.70
N TRP A 92 0.92 -15.24 14.00
CA TRP A 92 0.76 -14.24 12.94
C TRP A 92 1.96 -14.16 12.01
N HIS A 93 3.16 -14.52 12.48
CA HIS A 93 4.36 -14.60 11.64
C HIS A 93 4.22 -15.72 10.60
N ASP A 94 3.58 -16.84 10.96
CA ASP A 94 3.32 -17.92 9.99
C ASP A 94 2.37 -17.45 8.88
N CYS A 95 1.32 -16.72 9.25
CA CYS A 95 0.42 -16.09 8.28
C CYS A 95 1.15 -15.05 7.43
N TYR A 96 1.98 -14.22 8.05
CA TYR A 96 2.77 -13.20 7.36
C TYR A 96 3.76 -13.84 6.36
N ASN A 97 4.40 -14.95 6.72
CA ASN A 97 5.27 -15.69 5.83
C ASN A 97 4.52 -16.21 4.59
N SER A 98 3.28 -16.70 4.74
CA SER A 98 2.43 -17.00 3.57
C SER A 98 2.20 -15.77 2.70
N ALA A 99 1.87 -14.63 3.31
CA ALA A 99 1.68 -13.39 2.56
C ALA A 99 2.95 -12.97 1.79
N VAL A 100 4.13 -13.13 2.39
CA VAL A 100 5.43 -12.86 1.76
C VAL A 100 5.70 -13.81 0.58
N GLU A 101 5.33 -15.09 0.68
CA GLU A 101 5.45 -16.04 -0.44
C GLU A 101 4.65 -15.57 -1.66
N TYR A 102 3.38 -15.21 -1.46
CA TYR A 102 2.53 -14.68 -2.54
C TYR A 102 3.03 -13.33 -3.07
N PHE A 103 3.48 -12.44 -2.17
CA PHE A 103 4.06 -11.15 -2.55
C PHE A 103 5.28 -11.33 -3.47
N ASN A 104 6.19 -12.25 -3.14
CA ASN A 104 7.39 -12.49 -3.95
C ASN A 104 7.05 -13.01 -5.35
N ILE A 105 6.07 -13.91 -5.47
CA ILE A 105 5.59 -14.40 -6.77
C ILE A 105 5.07 -13.20 -7.59
N LEU A 106 4.19 -12.39 -7.01
CA LEU A 106 3.57 -11.27 -7.71
C LEU A 106 4.58 -10.15 -8.06
N LYS A 107 5.55 -9.89 -7.19
CA LYS A 107 6.65 -8.93 -7.38
C LYS A 107 7.53 -9.29 -8.58
N HIS A 108 7.67 -10.58 -8.90
CA HIS A 108 8.43 -11.02 -10.08
C HIS A 108 7.58 -11.11 -11.35
N MET A 109 6.26 -10.94 -11.23
CA MET A 109 5.33 -10.90 -12.36
C MET A 109 4.93 -9.46 -12.76
N THR A 110 5.20 -8.47 -11.90
CA THR A 110 4.74 -7.08 -12.07
C THR A 110 5.80 -6.08 -11.62
N ASP A 111 5.73 -4.83 -12.11
CA ASP A 111 6.69 -3.77 -11.76
C ASP A 111 6.38 -3.14 -10.40
N LYS A 112 5.09 -3.08 -10.03
CA LYS A 112 4.59 -2.47 -8.79
C LYS A 112 3.56 -3.39 -8.14
N VAL A 113 3.65 -3.61 -6.84
CA VAL A 113 2.68 -4.42 -6.09
C VAL A 113 1.98 -3.58 -5.03
N TYR A 114 0.65 -3.52 -5.08
CA TYR A 114 -0.20 -3.04 -4.00
C TYR A 114 -0.64 -4.21 -3.13
N VAL A 115 -0.74 -3.99 -1.83
CA VAL A 115 -1.21 -5.00 -0.89
C VAL A 115 -2.54 -4.55 -0.31
N LEU A 116 -3.59 -5.27 -0.66
CA LEU A 116 -4.94 -5.11 -0.12
C LEU A 116 -5.15 -6.14 0.98
N GLY A 117 -5.57 -5.67 2.15
CA GLY A 117 -5.86 -6.54 3.28
C GLY A 117 -7.16 -6.18 3.97
N SER A 118 -7.98 -7.19 4.26
CA SER A 118 -9.22 -7.03 5.04
C SER A 118 -9.05 -7.54 6.47
N SER A 119 -9.48 -6.78 7.46
CA SER A 119 -9.42 -7.14 8.88
C SER A 119 -8.00 -7.57 9.29
N PHE A 120 -7.79 -8.79 9.77
CA PHE A 120 -6.47 -9.35 10.04
C PHE A 120 -5.49 -9.21 8.85
N GLY A 121 -5.94 -9.46 7.62
CA GLY A 121 -5.12 -9.24 6.42
C GLY A 121 -4.70 -7.79 6.23
N GLY A 122 -5.51 -6.83 6.70
CA GLY A 122 -5.16 -5.41 6.72
C GLY A 122 -4.05 -5.07 7.71
N ALA A 123 -4.05 -5.71 8.89
CA ALA A 123 -2.94 -5.60 9.83
C ALA A 123 -1.64 -6.17 9.23
N LEU A 124 -1.71 -7.32 8.54
CA LEU A 124 -0.57 -7.88 7.80
C LEU A 124 -0.10 -6.96 6.66
N ALA A 125 -1.03 -6.30 5.96
CA ALA A 125 -0.70 -5.35 4.90
C ALA A 125 0.10 -4.16 5.45
N TYR A 126 -0.29 -3.59 6.60
CA TYR A 126 0.51 -2.54 7.25
C TYR A 126 1.92 -3.01 7.56
N ILE A 127 2.06 -4.19 8.18
CA ILE A 127 3.38 -4.77 8.51
C ILE A 127 4.22 -4.96 7.24
N MET A 128 3.62 -5.51 6.18
CA MET A 128 4.28 -5.71 4.89
C MET A 128 4.79 -4.40 4.30
N GLY A 129 3.97 -3.34 4.34
CA GLY A 129 4.35 -2.02 3.85
C GLY A 129 5.51 -1.39 4.62
N ILE A 130 5.63 -1.69 5.91
CA ILE A 130 6.73 -1.22 6.77
C ILE A 130 8.03 -1.97 6.47
N GLU A 131 7.95 -3.30 6.41
CA GLU A 131 9.13 -4.16 6.22
C GLU A 131 9.65 -4.17 4.78
N ASN A 132 8.77 -4.00 3.79
CA ASN A 132 9.08 -4.13 2.36
C ASN A 132 8.86 -2.82 1.58
N LYS A 133 9.05 -1.67 2.24
CA LYS A 133 8.75 -0.32 1.68
C LYS A 133 9.42 0.04 0.34
N LYS A 134 10.47 -0.69 -0.07
CA LYS A 134 11.13 -0.50 -1.38
C LYS A 134 10.39 -1.19 -2.52
N ASP A 135 9.60 -2.21 -2.20
CA ASP A 135 8.99 -3.12 -3.15
C ASP A 135 7.46 -3.04 -3.14
N VAL A 136 6.86 -2.61 -2.03
CA VAL A 136 5.42 -2.39 -1.91
C VAL A 136 5.08 -0.97 -2.36
N ALA A 137 4.28 -0.86 -3.43
CA ALA A 137 3.88 0.41 -4.04
C ALA A 137 2.79 1.15 -3.26
N GLY A 138 2.01 0.44 -2.45
CA GLY A 138 1.00 1.04 -1.58
C GLY A 138 0.17 0.00 -0.83
N ILE A 139 -0.47 0.45 0.25
CA ILE A 139 -1.33 -0.37 1.12
C ILE A 139 -2.79 0.04 0.94
N ILE A 140 -3.68 -0.94 0.87
CA ILE A 140 -5.13 -0.77 0.94
C ILE A 140 -5.62 -1.59 2.14
N ALA A 141 -5.93 -0.90 3.24
CA ALA A 141 -6.38 -1.51 4.48
C ALA A 141 -7.89 -1.34 4.65
N VAL A 142 -8.62 -2.45 4.72
CA VAL A 142 -10.08 -2.50 4.88
C VAL A 142 -10.41 -3.05 6.26
N SER A 143 -11.14 -2.30 7.08
CA SER A 143 -11.56 -2.71 8.43
C SER A 143 -10.41 -3.27 9.31
N ALA A 144 -9.20 -2.70 9.18
CA ALA A 144 -8.00 -3.24 9.81
C ALA A 144 -7.88 -2.85 11.29
N PRO A 145 -7.58 -3.79 12.20
CA PRO A 145 -7.30 -3.47 13.60
C PRO A 145 -5.84 -2.97 13.76
N THR A 146 -5.64 -1.93 14.58
CA THR A 146 -4.37 -1.19 14.64
C THR A 146 -3.80 -0.97 16.04
N HIS A 147 -4.60 -1.01 17.10
CA HIS A 147 -4.14 -0.83 18.47
C HIS A 147 -5.02 -1.55 19.51
N SER A 148 -4.49 -1.62 20.73
CA SER A 148 -4.94 -2.51 21.82
C SER A 148 -6.30 -2.20 22.49
N ASP A 149 -7.11 -1.29 21.93
CA ASP A 149 -8.54 -1.14 22.26
C ASP A 149 -9.43 -2.25 21.66
N PHE A 150 -8.81 -3.19 20.95
CA PHE A 150 -9.37 -4.48 20.58
C PHE A 150 -9.01 -5.51 21.66
N THR A 151 -9.81 -5.63 22.72
CA THR A 151 -9.65 -6.66 23.77
C THR A 151 -10.78 -7.69 23.70
N PRO A 152 -10.65 -8.73 22.88
CA PRO A 152 -11.64 -9.77 22.84
C PRO A 152 -11.49 -10.78 24.00
N PRO A 153 -12.57 -11.51 24.37
CA PRO A 153 -12.56 -12.39 25.54
C PRO A 153 -11.48 -13.49 25.47
N ALA A 154 -10.81 -13.76 26.60
CA ALA A 154 -9.65 -14.64 26.72
C ALA A 154 -9.84 -16.12 26.27
N HIS A 155 -11.06 -16.54 25.91
CA HIS A 155 -11.39 -17.92 25.52
C HIS A 155 -11.29 -18.20 24.01
N TYR A 156 -11.02 -17.21 23.17
CA TYR A 156 -10.83 -17.44 21.72
C TYR A 156 -9.35 -17.58 21.37
N HIS A 157 -8.86 -18.82 21.39
CA HIS A 157 -7.46 -19.16 21.11
C HIS A 157 -6.96 -18.74 19.71
N TRP A 158 -7.86 -18.59 18.73
CA TRP A 158 -7.54 -18.11 17.37
C TRP A 158 -7.14 -16.63 17.31
N MET A 159 -7.39 -15.86 18.37
CA MET A 159 -7.06 -14.43 18.41
C MET A 159 -5.61 -14.14 18.79
N LYS A 160 -4.81 -15.15 19.15
CA LYS A 160 -3.37 -14.95 19.41
C LYS A 160 -2.65 -14.36 18.21
N GLN A 161 -3.03 -14.78 17.00
CA GLN A 161 -2.47 -14.27 15.76
C GLN A 161 -2.83 -12.79 15.58
N VAL A 162 -4.14 -12.49 15.61
CA VAL A 162 -4.66 -11.13 15.46
C VAL A 162 -4.08 -10.19 16.51
N HIS A 163 -3.99 -10.62 17.77
CA HIS A 163 -3.41 -9.81 18.85
C HIS A 163 -1.92 -9.52 18.63
N GLY A 164 -1.16 -10.53 18.18
CA GLY A 164 0.25 -10.36 17.87
C GLY A 164 0.49 -9.37 16.72
N SER A 165 -0.31 -9.44 15.65
CA SER A 165 -0.23 -8.49 14.54
C SER A 165 -0.68 -7.09 14.96
N ILE A 166 -1.73 -6.95 15.78
CA ILE A 166 -2.17 -5.64 16.29
C ILE A 166 -1.04 -4.97 17.07
N LYS A 167 -0.39 -5.72 17.98
CA LYS A 167 0.78 -5.19 18.70
C LYS A 167 1.87 -4.77 17.73
N ALA A 168 2.21 -5.59 16.73
CA ALA A 168 3.22 -5.22 15.75
C ALA A 168 2.86 -3.92 15.00
N VAL A 169 1.61 -3.76 14.57
CA VAL A 169 1.10 -2.55 13.92
C VAL A 169 1.19 -1.35 14.85
N GLU A 170 0.65 -1.44 16.07
CA GLU A 170 0.63 -0.37 17.06
C GLU A 170 2.03 0.20 17.31
N HIS A 171 3.03 -0.68 17.41
CA HIS A 171 4.42 -0.28 17.65
C HIS A 171 5.14 0.28 16.42
N SER A 172 4.67 0.04 15.20
CA SER A 172 5.47 0.29 14.00
C SER A 172 4.80 1.15 12.93
N ILE A 173 3.47 1.34 12.98
CA ILE A 173 2.70 2.03 11.93
C ILE A 173 3.18 3.46 11.63
N HIS A 174 3.83 4.12 12.60
CA HIS A 174 4.47 5.42 12.43
C HIS A 174 5.75 5.42 11.57
N HIS A 175 6.20 4.26 11.10
CA HIS A 175 7.26 4.13 10.12
C HIS A 175 6.74 3.96 8.69
N LEU A 176 5.42 3.79 8.50
CA LEU A 176 4.82 3.55 7.18
C LEU A 176 4.80 4.85 6.36
N ASP A 177 5.63 4.89 5.32
CA ASP A 177 5.94 6.09 4.52
C ASP A 177 5.65 5.93 3.02
N ILE A 178 4.86 4.92 2.66
CA ILE A 178 4.39 4.63 1.29
C ILE A 178 2.88 4.95 1.18
N PRO A 179 2.30 5.10 -0.03
CA PRO A 179 0.87 5.37 -0.19
C PRO A 179 -0.05 4.44 0.61
N VAL A 180 -1.05 4.99 1.29
CA VAL A 180 -2.02 4.21 2.08
C VAL A 180 -3.45 4.66 1.81
N LEU A 181 -4.31 3.70 1.44
CA LEU A 181 -5.76 3.83 1.48
C LEU A 181 -6.29 3.10 2.72
N ILE A 182 -7.05 3.81 3.55
CA ILE A 182 -7.69 3.26 4.75
C ILE A 182 -9.19 3.33 4.54
N MET A 183 -9.87 2.19 4.58
CA MET A 183 -11.30 2.05 4.28
C MET A 183 -12.01 1.41 5.47
N HIS A 184 -13.10 1.99 5.95
CA HIS A 184 -13.80 1.48 7.13
C HIS A 184 -15.30 1.76 7.11
N GLY A 185 -16.10 0.79 7.56
CA GLY A 185 -17.55 0.95 7.73
C GLY A 185 -17.92 1.49 9.11
N VAL A 186 -18.79 2.51 9.20
CA VAL A 186 -19.18 3.10 10.51
C VAL A 186 -19.92 2.13 11.42
N ASP A 187 -20.63 1.15 10.84
CA ASP A 187 -21.43 0.16 11.57
C ASP A 187 -20.63 -1.13 11.85
N ASP A 188 -19.30 -1.09 11.72
CA ASP A 188 -18.43 -2.23 12.02
C ASP A 188 -18.42 -2.53 13.53
N LYS A 189 -19.06 -3.65 13.87
CA LYS A 189 -19.20 -4.16 15.24
C LYS A 189 -18.04 -5.06 15.68
N VAL A 190 -17.14 -5.42 14.77
CA VAL A 190 -15.98 -6.29 15.04
C VAL A 190 -14.75 -5.42 15.28
N VAL A 191 -14.43 -4.55 14.33
CA VAL A 191 -13.33 -3.61 14.40
C VAL A 191 -13.91 -2.20 14.42
N LYS A 192 -13.87 -1.54 15.58
CA LYS A 192 -14.43 -0.20 15.72
C LYS A 192 -13.76 0.79 14.76
N VAL A 193 -14.54 1.72 14.20
CA VAL A 193 -14.04 2.76 13.27
C VAL A 193 -12.89 3.61 13.83
N GLY A 194 -12.77 3.73 15.15
CA GLY A 194 -11.62 4.36 15.83
C GLY A 194 -10.26 3.80 15.40
N GLN A 195 -10.19 2.53 14.98
CA GLN A 195 -8.98 1.88 14.49
C GLN A 195 -8.45 2.51 13.19
N ALA A 196 -9.35 2.91 12.28
CA ALA A 196 -9.01 3.60 11.04
C ALA A 196 -8.54 5.03 11.30
N PHE A 197 -9.18 5.76 12.21
CA PHE A 197 -8.74 7.10 12.59
C PHE A 197 -7.36 7.08 13.26
N PHE A 198 -7.12 6.11 14.16
CA PHE A 198 -5.79 5.90 14.74
C PHE A 198 -4.74 5.64 13.66
N ALA A 199 -5.04 4.75 12.71
CA ALA A 199 -4.12 4.46 11.62
C ALA A 199 -3.80 5.71 10.80
N PHE A 200 -4.83 6.47 10.40
CA PHE A 200 -4.68 7.69 9.60
C PHE A 200 -3.85 8.77 10.31
N ASP A 201 -4.02 8.93 11.63
CA ASP A 201 -3.23 9.84 12.45
C ASP A 201 -1.76 9.40 12.55
N LYS A 202 -1.51 8.09 12.70
CA LYS A 202 -0.18 7.57 13.00
C LYS A 202 0.69 7.28 11.80
N VAL A 203 0.14 6.97 10.62
CA VAL A 203 0.97 6.72 9.43
C VAL A 203 1.79 7.97 9.08
N LYS A 204 3.06 7.75 8.72
CA LYS A 204 4.03 8.83 8.45
C LYS A 204 3.78 9.54 7.13
N THR A 205 3.36 8.80 6.11
CA THR A 205 3.17 9.36 4.77
C THR A 205 2.07 10.43 4.75
N GLU A 206 2.23 11.44 3.91
CA GLU A 206 1.14 12.34 3.51
C GLU A 206 0.33 11.79 2.33
N GLN A 207 0.82 10.72 1.67
CA GLN A 207 0.13 10.02 0.58
C GLN A 207 -0.92 9.06 1.16
N LYS A 208 -1.82 9.59 1.99
CA LYS A 208 -2.83 8.82 2.72
C LYS A 208 -4.24 9.29 2.41
N LYS A 209 -5.17 8.35 2.29
CA LYS A 209 -6.60 8.63 2.12
C LYS A 209 -7.41 7.81 3.11
N LEU A 210 -8.39 8.44 3.74
CA LEU A 210 -9.36 7.79 4.62
C LEU A 210 -10.74 7.82 3.95
N MET A 211 -11.37 6.65 3.85
CA MET A 211 -12.71 6.48 3.28
C MET A 211 -13.62 5.80 4.31
N ILE A 212 -14.65 6.51 4.74
CA ILE A 212 -15.59 6.06 5.76
C ILE A 212 -16.95 5.81 5.10
N TYR A 213 -17.42 4.55 5.18
CA TYR A 213 -18.65 4.10 4.54
C TYR A 213 -19.80 4.07 5.54
N ASN A 214 -20.87 4.80 5.24
CA ASN A 214 -22.07 4.83 6.05
C ASN A 214 -22.90 3.55 5.87
N LYS A 215 -23.53 3.06 6.95
CA LYS A 215 -24.42 1.88 6.93
C LYS A 215 -23.74 0.57 6.50
N ILE A 216 -22.42 0.51 6.57
CA ILE A 216 -21.63 -0.67 6.21
C ILE A 216 -20.91 -1.18 7.46
N GLY A 217 -20.99 -2.50 7.67
CA GLY A 217 -20.35 -3.21 8.78
C GLY A 217 -18.97 -3.78 8.41
N HIS A 218 -18.57 -4.86 9.08
CA HIS A 218 -17.24 -5.48 8.91
C HIS A 218 -16.98 -6.06 7.51
N SER A 219 -18.04 -6.40 6.77
CA SER A 219 -17.97 -6.95 5.42
C SER A 219 -17.92 -5.84 4.35
N LEU A 220 -17.10 -4.81 4.55
CA LEU A 220 -16.84 -3.79 3.54
C LEU A 220 -16.08 -4.39 2.35
N GLY A 221 -16.57 -4.17 1.13
CA GLY A 221 -16.04 -4.78 -0.09
C GLY A 221 -16.69 -6.13 -0.45
N PHE A 222 -17.75 -6.51 0.26
CA PHE A 222 -18.49 -7.76 0.06
C PHE A 222 -19.96 -7.51 -0.28
N GLY A 223 -20.45 -8.17 -1.33
CA GLY A 223 -21.85 -8.12 -1.72
C GLY A 223 -22.20 -6.81 -2.42
N SER A 224 -23.25 -6.12 -1.95
CA SER A 224 -23.82 -4.97 -2.66
C SER A 224 -22.93 -3.71 -2.72
N ASN A 225 -21.81 -3.68 -1.97
CA ASN A 225 -20.88 -2.56 -1.93
C ASN A 225 -19.57 -2.83 -2.68
N THR A 226 -19.40 -4.01 -3.28
CA THR A 226 -18.12 -4.41 -3.90
C THR A 226 -17.77 -3.50 -5.09
N ASP A 227 -18.75 -3.09 -5.91
CA ASP A 227 -18.52 -2.19 -7.06
C ASP A 227 -17.97 -0.81 -6.64
N GLU A 228 -18.57 -0.22 -5.59
CA GLU A 228 -18.15 1.07 -5.04
C GLU A 228 -16.72 0.96 -4.48
N VAL A 229 -16.47 -0.06 -3.67
CA VAL A 229 -15.14 -0.32 -3.09
C VAL A 229 -14.10 -0.58 -4.18
N ALA A 230 -14.40 -1.38 -5.19
CA ALA A 230 -13.50 -1.65 -6.32
C ALA A 230 -13.17 -0.37 -7.08
N SER A 231 -14.15 0.52 -7.29
CA SER A 231 -13.95 1.81 -7.96
C SER A 231 -13.08 2.75 -7.14
N ASP A 232 -13.26 2.80 -5.82
CA ASP A 232 -12.45 3.63 -4.94
C ASP A 232 -10.99 3.16 -4.83
N ILE A 233 -10.78 1.84 -4.82
CA ILE A 233 -9.45 1.23 -4.84
C ILE A 233 -8.74 1.55 -6.17
N ASP A 234 -9.43 1.38 -7.29
CA ASP A 234 -8.92 1.73 -8.62
C ASP A 234 -8.52 3.21 -8.68
N ASN A 235 -9.42 4.11 -8.29
CA ASN A 235 -9.15 5.55 -8.24
C ASN A 235 -7.91 5.89 -7.40
N PHE A 236 -7.74 5.22 -6.25
CA PHE A 236 -6.55 5.36 -5.43
C PHE A 236 -5.30 4.90 -6.18
N ILE A 237 -5.27 3.68 -6.73
CA ILE A 237 -4.10 3.14 -7.44
C ILE A 237 -3.77 4.01 -8.66
N GLN A 238 -4.76 4.42 -9.45
CA GLN A 238 -4.56 5.28 -10.64
C GLN A 238 -3.95 6.63 -10.27
N SER A 239 -4.30 7.20 -9.10
CA SER A 239 -3.69 8.45 -8.62
C SER A 239 -2.17 8.36 -8.37
N TYR A 240 -1.60 7.16 -8.26
CA TYR A 240 -0.16 6.91 -8.11
C TYR A 240 0.47 6.15 -9.28
N LYS A 241 -0.34 5.81 -10.30
CA LYS A 241 0.10 5.08 -11.49
C LYS A 241 0.98 5.96 -12.37
N GLU A 242 0.61 7.24 -12.52
CA GLU A 242 1.32 8.22 -13.35
C GLU A 242 2.17 9.18 -12.50
N GLN A 243 3.24 8.68 -11.88
CA GLN A 243 4.30 9.60 -11.51
C GLN A 243 4.84 10.25 -12.78
N ARG A 244 4.74 11.57 -12.89
CA ARG A 244 5.23 12.31 -14.05
C ARG A 244 6.63 12.80 -13.74
N SER A 245 7.49 12.67 -14.74
CA SER A 245 8.80 13.32 -14.69
C SER A 245 8.58 14.82 -14.88
N ILE A 246 8.81 15.56 -13.81
CA ILE A 246 8.72 17.01 -13.75
C ILE A 246 10.13 17.56 -13.76
N ARG A 247 10.40 18.36 -14.80
CA ARG A 247 11.67 19.03 -14.97
C ARG A 247 11.66 20.36 -14.23
N PHE A 248 12.60 20.51 -13.30
CA PHE A 248 12.97 21.80 -12.75
C PHE A 248 14.23 22.28 -13.48
N GLU A 249 14.22 23.53 -13.91
CA GLU A 249 15.34 24.16 -14.61
C GLU A 249 15.54 25.58 -14.09
N PHE A 250 16.80 25.94 -13.84
CA PHE A 250 17.16 27.25 -13.33
C PHE A 250 18.44 27.75 -14.01
N LYS A 251 18.47 29.05 -14.34
CA LYS A 251 19.60 29.67 -15.02
C LYS A 251 20.31 30.67 -14.11
N ASP A 252 21.55 30.36 -13.75
CA ASP A 252 22.45 31.24 -13.01
C ASP A 252 23.91 30.79 -13.20
N GLN A 253 24.68 31.62 -13.91
CA GLN A 253 26.10 31.40 -14.16
C GLN A 253 26.96 31.54 -12.89
N SER A 254 26.51 32.33 -11.91
CA SER A 254 27.23 32.60 -10.66
C SER A 254 26.97 31.57 -9.56
N ALA A 255 25.94 30.74 -9.73
CA ALA A 255 25.62 29.65 -8.81
C ALA A 255 26.71 28.58 -8.83
N HIS A 256 27.11 28.12 -7.64
CA HIS A 256 28.03 27.00 -7.45
C HIS A 256 27.28 25.71 -7.12
N SER A 257 26.05 25.83 -6.61
CA SER A 257 25.12 24.71 -6.43
C SER A 257 23.70 25.23 -6.45
N VAL A 258 22.80 24.40 -6.97
CA VAL A 258 21.35 24.66 -6.98
C VAL A 258 20.66 23.38 -6.55
N SER A 259 19.69 23.49 -5.65
CA SER A 259 18.79 22.39 -5.27
C SER A 259 17.34 22.84 -5.40
N VAL A 260 16.42 21.88 -5.51
CA VAL A 260 14.99 22.13 -5.37
C VAL A 260 14.48 21.56 -4.05
N ALA A 261 13.72 22.34 -3.30
CA ALA A 261 13.14 21.91 -2.02
C ALA A 261 11.68 22.36 -1.92
N GLY A 262 10.82 21.47 -1.46
CA GLY A 262 9.38 21.73 -1.39
C GLY A 262 8.65 20.66 -0.58
N GLU A 263 7.33 20.67 -0.69
CA GLU A 263 6.46 19.73 0.03
C GLU A 263 6.80 18.26 -0.29
N PHE A 264 7.20 17.96 -1.53
CA PHE A 264 7.57 16.61 -1.97
C PHE A 264 8.87 16.04 -1.35
N ASN A 265 9.67 16.86 -0.67
CA ASN A 265 10.88 16.40 0.03
C ASN A 265 11.02 17.01 1.43
N ASN A 266 9.90 17.41 2.05
CA ASN A 266 9.87 18.04 3.37
C ASN A 266 10.80 19.26 3.49
N TRP A 267 10.90 20.06 2.43
CA TRP A 267 11.75 21.25 2.38
C TRP A 267 13.24 20.97 2.66
N ASN A 268 13.73 19.76 2.37
CA ASN A 268 15.13 19.39 2.56
C ASN A 268 15.97 19.64 1.29
N ALA A 269 16.73 20.72 1.28
CA ALA A 269 17.59 21.13 0.16
C ALA A 269 18.70 20.13 -0.21
N LYS A 270 18.98 19.13 0.65
CA LYS A 270 20.01 18.11 0.38
C LYS A 270 19.50 16.93 -0.45
N GLU A 271 18.19 16.71 -0.51
CA GLU A 271 17.61 15.52 -1.17
C GLU A 271 17.64 15.62 -2.69
N ASN A 272 17.42 16.82 -3.25
CA ASN A 272 17.27 17.03 -4.69
C ASN A 272 18.25 18.09 -5.23
N PRO A 273 19.57 17.81 -5.23
CA PRO A 273 20.53 18.67 -5.90
C PRO A 273 20.31 18.63 -7.42
N MET A 274 20.40 19.80 -8.04
CA MET A 274 20.35 19.96 -9.49
C MET A 274 21.75 19.78 -10.07
N TYR A 275 21.83 19.20 -11.26
CA TYR A 275 23.07 19.05 -12.01
C TYR A 275 23.22 20.18 -13.03
N LYS A 276 24.45 20.65 -13.21
CA LYS A 276 24.79 21.67 -14.20
C LYS A 276 24.85 21.02 -15.60
N ILE A 277 24.06 21.53 -16.54
CA ILE A 277 23.99 21.01 -17.92
C ILE A 277 24.83 21.81 -18.91
N ASP A 278 25.02 23.11 -18.64
CA ASP A 278 25.91 24.02 -19.36
C ASP A 278 26.33 25.19 -18.45
N ASP A 279 26.96 26.24 -19.00
CA ASP A 279 27.60 27.31 -18.21
C ASP A 279 26.65 28.06 -17.26
N ASP A 280 25.36 28.15 -17.59
CA ASP A 280 24.36 28.85 -16.78
C ASP A 280 23.19 27.97 -16.34
N THR A 281 22.95 26.82 -16.97
CA THR A 281 21.74 26.03 -16.73
C THR A 281 21.95 24.88 -15.73
N TRP A 282 21.05 24.82 -14.75
CA TRP A 282 20.92 23.75 -13.77
C TRP A 282 19.61 23.00 -13.99
N ARG A 283 19.62 21.68 -13.81
CA ARG A 283 18.43 20.84 -14.03
C ARG A 283 18.31 19.71 -13.03
N VAL A 284 17.08 19.34 -12.70
CA VAL A 284 16.74 18.03 -12.14
C VAL A 284 15.39 17.58 -12.67
N ASP A 285 15.25 16.30 -12.95
CA ASP A 285 13.98 15.69 -13.34
C ASP A 285 13.49 14.87 -12.13
N LEU A 286 12.38 15.25 -11.51
CA LEU A 286 11.78 14.56 -10.35
C LEU A 286 10.55 13.78 -10.78
N LEU A 287 10.40 12.54 -10.30
CA LEU A 287 9.15 11.79 -10.42
C LEU A 287 8.21 12.24 -9.31
N LEU A 288 7.16 12.98 -9.68
CA LEU A 288 6.15 13.48 -8.75
C LEU A 288 4.81 12.81 -9.04
N ASN A 289 4.03 12.53 -8.00
CA ASN A 289 2.64 12.12 -8.17
C ASN A 289 1.80 13.32 -8.66
N PRO A 290 0.65 13.09 -9.31
CA PRO A 290 -0.31 14.15 -9.63
C PRO A 290 -0.68 14.95 -8.38
N GLY A 291 -0.64 16.28 -8.49
CA GLY A 291 -0.84 17.13 -7.34
C GLY A 291 -0.29 18.55 -7.53
N ASN A 292 -0.54 19.37 -6.52
CA ASN A 292 -0.02 20.73 -6.43
C ASN A 292 1.03 20.76 -5.33
N TYR A 293 2.25 21.16 -5.67
CA TYR A 293 3.35 21.21 -4.70
C TYR A 293 3.95 22.61 -4.64
N GLN A 294 4.07 23.14 -3.42
CA GLN A 294 4.85 24.34 -3.16
C GLN A 294 6.33 24.02 -3.05
N TYR A 295 7.18 24.87 -3.63
CA TYR A 295 8.63 24.70 -3.63
C TYR A 295 9.40 26.02 -3.77
N LYS A 296 10.71 25.94 -3.51
CA LYS A 296 11.71 26.97 -3.75
C LYS A 296 12.99 26.35 -4.29
N LEU A 297 13.81 27.19 -4.93
CA LEU A 297 15.17 26.85 -5.32
C LEU A 297 16.13 27.30 -4.22
N VAL A 298 17.17 26.51 -3.97
CA VAL A 298 18.18 26.78 -2.94
C VAL A 298 19.54 26.93 -3.59
N ILE A 299 20.05 28.15 -3.62
CA ILE A 299 21.31 28.52 -4.27
C ILE A 299 22.42 28.53 -3.22
N ASN A 300 23.55 27.92 -3.57
CA ASN A 300 24.74 27.87 -2.71
C ASN A 300 24.42 27.40 -1.28
N GLN A 301 23.46 26.48 -1.15
CA GLN A 301 22.98 25.84 0.09
C GLN A 301 22.25 26.74 1.11
N HIS A 302 22.19 28.05 0.90
CA HIS A 302 21.68 28.99 1.91
C HIS A 302 20.64 29.99 1.39
N GLN A 303 20.66 30.30 0.09
CA GLN A 303 19.79 31.32 -0.48
C GLN A 303 18.53 30.67 -1.07
N TRP A 304 17.38 30.95 -0.47
CA TRP A 304 16.08 30.45 -0.91
C TRP A 304 15.42 31.47 -1.84
N ILE A 305 15.15 31.07 -3.08
CA ILE A 305 14.54 31.94 -4.08
C ILE A 305 13.28 31.30 -4.68
N LEU A 306 12.41 32.15 -5.22
CA LEU A 306 11.30 31.71 -6.05
C LEU A 306 11.82 31.32 -7.42
N ASP A 307 11.18 30.33 -8.03
CA ASP A 307 11.41 29.99 -9.42
C ASP A 307 10.72 31.01 -10.32
N HIS A 308 11.51 31.78 -11.07
CA HIS A 308 10.98 32.81 -11.96
C HIS A 308 10.16 32.24 -13.13
N ASN A 309 10.26 30.94 -13.42
CA ASN A 309 9.49 30.28 -14.47
C ASN A 309 8.16 29.69 -13.96
N ALA A 310 7.88 29.79 -12.66
CA ALA A 310 6.69 29.21 -12.05
C ALA A 310 5.72 30.28 -11.53
N GLU A 311 4.46 29.89 -11.38
CA GLU A 311 3.49 30.70 -10.66
C GLU A 311 3.82 30.74 -9.16
N ASN A 312 3.37 31.79 -8.48
CA ASN A 312 3.55 31.97 -7.05
C ASN A 312 2.23 31.81 -6.29
N VAL A 313 2.33 31.31 -5.06
CA VAL A 313 1.21 31.06 -4.12
C VAL A 313 1.58 31.54 -2.73
N TYR A 314 0.58 32.05 -2.00
CA TYR A 314 0.72 32.43 -0.60
C TYR A 314 0.48 31.24 0.33
N ALA A 315 1.46 30.94 1.16
CA ALA A 315 1.36 29.99 2.26
C ALA A 315 0.59 30.60 3.45
N PRO A 316 0.04 29.77 4.37
CA PRO A 316 -0.80 30.22 5.50
C PRO A 316 -0.17 31.28 6.44
N LYS A 317 1.15 31.47 6.39
CA LYS A 317 1.90 32.47 7.19
C LYS A 317 2.32 33.71 6.39
N GLY A 318 1.77 33.91 5.19
CA GLY A 318 2.10 35.03 4.30
C GLY A 318 3.41 34.87 3.54
N GLU A 319 4.10 33.73 3.71
CA GLU A 319 5.27 33.38 2.90
C GLU A 319 4.84 33.09 1.45
N VAL A 320 5.64 33.52 0.48
CA VAL A 320 5.41 33.25 -0.93
C VAL A 320 6.28 32.08 -1.36
N ASN A 321 5.69 31.13 -2.07
CA ASN A 321 6.35 29.96 -2.65
C ASN A 321 6.01 29.85 -4.14
N SER A 322 6.86 29.15 -4.88
CA SER A 322 6.56 28.73 -6.26
C SER A 322 5.63 27.52 -6.22
N ILE A 323 4.78 27.32 -7.23
CA ILE A 323 3.92 26.13 -7.34
C ILE A 323 4.21 25.35 -8.62
N VAL A 324 4.32 24.04 -8.48
CA VAL A 324 4.31 23.11 -9.60
C VAL A 324 3.02 22.28 -9.56
N ARG A 325 2.44 22.07 -10.74
CA ARG A 325 1.22 21.26 -10.92
C ARG A 325 1.57 20.08 -11.80
N VAL A 326 1.30 18.89 -11.31
CA VAL A 326 1.72 17.60 -11.90
C VAL A 326 0.54 16.91 -12.57
#